data_AF-A0A350CWS8-F1
#
_entry.id   AF-A0A350CWS8-F1
#
_cell.length_a   1.000
_cell.length_b   1.000
_cell.length_c   1.000
_cell.angle_alpha   90.00
_cell.angle_beta   90.00
_cell.angle_gamma   90.00
#
_symmetry.space_group_name_H-M   'P 1'
#
loop_
_entity.id
_entity.type
_entity.pdbx_description
1 polymer ?
#
loop_
_entity_poly.entity_id
_entity_poly.type
_entity_poly.pdbx_seq_one_letter_code
_entity_poly.pdbx_strand_id
1 'polypeptide(L)'
;MQIHAFGLSRVPAFLGQWDLDFDGRSGVFPISLTGEKNVALFLDALKFALFDVPSEKLGENPEVRLGFSTEEGRFEILRSPENTEIRKNGMPFDLQAAPFPVAMARITHLDADKLEDTLFYD
;
A
#
# COMPACT_ATOMS: atom_id res chain seq x y z
N MET A 1 0.82 -6.14 11.60
CA MET A 1 0.00 -5.39 10.63
C MET A 1 -0.69 -6.39 9.71
N GLN A 2 -1.95 -6.20 9.36
CA GLN A 2 -2.66 -7.05 8.39
C GLN A 2 -3.22 -6.20 7.25
N ILE A 3 -2.80 -6.44 6.01
CA ILE A 3 -3.34 -5.78 4.82
C ILE A 3 -4.65 -6.48 4.44
N HIS A 4 -5.70 -5.69 4.23
CA HIS A 4 -7.02 -6.20 3.84
C HIS A 4 -7.50 -5.67 2.49
N ALA A 5 -6.96 -4.55 2.02
CA ALA A 5 -7.27 -4.02 0.70
C ALA A 5 -6.01 -3.41 0.08
N PHE A 6 -5.84 -3.61 -1.22
CA PHE A 6 -4.78 -3.00 -1.99
C PHE A 6 -5.34 -2.62 -3.36
N GLY A 7 -5.10 -1.40 -3.81
CA GLY A 7 -5.42 -0.95 -5.15
C GLY A 7 -4.21 -0.27 -5.75
N LEU A 8 -3.99 -0.46 -7.03
CA LEU A 8 -2.91 0.12 -7.80
C LEU A 8 -3.46 0.53 -9.16
N SER A 9 -3.35 1.80 -9.50
CA SER A 9 -3.79 2.32 -10.79
C SER A 9 -2.76 3.27 -11.37
N ARG A 10 -2.93 3.62 -12.66
CA ARG A 10 -2.04 4.53 -13.40
C ARG A 10 -0.59 4.03 -13.55
N VAL A 11 -0.40 2.71 -13.52
CA VAL A 11 0.92 2.07 -13.67
C VAL A 11 1.13 1.62 -15.13
N PRO A 12 2.21 2.03 -15.83
CA PRO A 12 2.43 1.71 -17.24
C PRO A 12 2.46 0.21 -17.58
N ALA A 13 2.89 -0.62 -16.63
CA ALA A 13 2.92 -2.07 -16.80
C ALA A 13 1.50 -2.69 -16.98
N PHE A 14 0.43 -1.95 -16.65
CA PHE A 14 -0.95 -2.40 -16.75
C PHE A 14 -1.90 -1.30 -17.25
N LEU A 15 -2.60 -1.55 -18.36
CA LEU A 15 -3.62 -0.65 -18.91
C LEU A 15 -4.96 -0.72 -18.13
N GLY A 16 -4.94 -0.57 -16.80
CA GLY A 16 -6.15 -0.66 -15.95
C GLY A 16 -5.91 -0.40 -14.47
N GLN A 17 -6.97 -0.54 -13.66
CA GLN A 17 -6.93 -0.52 -12.20
C GLN A 17 -6.76 -1.96 -11.68
N TRP A 18 -5.73 -2.18 -10.88
CA TRP A 18 -5.58 -3.37 -10.05
C TRP A 18 -6.26 -3.07 -8.73
N ASP A 19 -7.24 -3.86 -8.35
CA ASP A 19 -7.70 -3.89 -6.97
C ASP A 19 -7.51 -5.32 -6.46
N LEU A 20 -7.21 -5.47 -5.18
CA LEU A 20 -7.08 -6.71 -4.43
C LEU A 20 -7.81 -6.46 -3.11
N ASP A 21 -8.95 -7.09 -2.95
CA ASP A 21 -9.69 -7.08 -1.69
C ASP A 21 -9.46 -8.40 -0.97
N PHE A 22 -8.59 -8.38 0.03
CA PHE A 22 -8.25 -9.55 0.85
C PHE A 22 -9.33 -9.85 1.90
N ASP A 23 -10.24 -8.91 2.18
CA ASP A 23 -11.41 -9.09 3.05
C ASP A 23 -12.62 -9.71 2.31
N GLY A 24 -12.53 -9.89 0.98
CA GLY A 24 -13.52 -10.59 0.16
C GLY A 24 -14.89 -9.90 0.06
N ARG A 25 -14.99 -8.58 0.28
CA ARG A 25 -16.26 -7.84 0.29
C ARG A 25 -16.60 -7.16 -1.03
N SER A 26 -15.68 -7.08 -1.98
CA SER A 26 -15.90 -6.52 -3.30
C SER A 26 -15.51 -7.51 -4.39
N GLY A 27 -16.34 -7.57 -5.45
CA GLY A 27 -16.21 -8.46 -6.61
C GLY A 27 -15.02 -8.11 -7.49
N VAL A 28 -13.83 -8.20 -6.91
CA VAL A 28 -12.56 -7.80 -7.48
C VAL A 28 -11.81 -9.06 -7.91
N PHE A 29 -11.29 -9.04 -9.13
CA PHE A 29 -10.58 -10.17 -9.72
C PHE A 29 -9.33 -10.50 -8.90
N PRO A 30 -9.18 -11.72 -8.37
CA PRO A 30 -7.93 -12.13 -7.77
C PRO A 30 -6.89 -12.21 -8.87
N ILE A 31 -6.01 -11.21 -8.96
CA ILE A 31 -4.80 -11.38 -9.74
C ILE A 31 -3.89 -12.25 -8.89
N SER A 32 -3.63 -13.45 -9.39
CA SER A 32 -2.63 -14.31 -8.80
C SER A 32 -1.30 -13.57 -8.72
N LEU A 33 -0.81 -13.35 -7.49
CA LEU A 33 0.57 -12.94 -7.19
C LEU A 33 1.58 -14.07 -7.53
N THR A 34 1.27 -14.93 -8.49
CA THR A 34 2.01 -16.16 -8.79
C THR A 34 3.21 -15.94 -9.71
N GLY A 35 3.50 -14.69 -10.11
CA GLY A 35 4.65 -14.35 -10.92
C GLY A 35 5.57 -13.38 -10.19
N GLU A 36 6.88 -13.64 -10.19
CA GLU A 36 7.90 -12.80 -9.55
C GLU A 36 7.76 -11.31 -9.89
N LYS A 37 7.37 -10.99 -11.14
CA LYS A 37 7.15 -9.61 -11.59
C LYS A 37 5.97 -8.93 -10.89
N ASN A 38 4.88 -9.67 -10.64
CA ASN A 38 3.70 -9.14 -9.96
C ASN A 38 3.98 -8.93 -8.47
N VAL A 39 4.72 -9.85 -7.85
CA VAL A 39 5.19 -9.74 -6.47
C VAL A 39 6.11 -8.52 -6.31
N ALA A 40 7.09 -8.36 -7.21
CA ALA A 40 8.00 -7.22 -7.18
C ALA A 40 7.27 -5.88 -7.37
N LEU A 41 6.27 -5.81 -8.25
CA LEU A 41 5.48 -4.59 -8.42
C LEU A 41 4.62 -4.29 -7.19
N PHE A 42 4.01 -5.30 -6.59
CA PHE A 42 3.24 -5.16 -5.35
C PHE A 42 4.11 -4.63 -4.21
N LEU A 43 5.31 -5.20 -4.04
CA LEU A 43 6.28 -4.72 -3.04
C LEU A 43 6.72 -3.27 -3.30
N ASP A 44 7.01 -2.93 -4.55
CA ASP A 44 7.36 -1.55 -4.92
C ASP A 44 6.21 -0.58 -4.62
N ALA A 45 4.97 -0.97 -4.94
CA ALA A 45 3.78 -0.17 -4.63
C ALA A 45 3.55 0.00 -3.12
N LEU A 46 3.81 -1.04 -2.32
CA LEU A 46 3.72 -0.94 -0.86
C LEU A 46 4.83 -0.04 -0.29
N LYS A 47 6.07 -0.16 -0.79
CA LYS A 47 7.18 0.71 -0.38
C LYS A 47 6.88 2.17 -0.73
N PHE A 48 6.29 2.42 -1.89
CA PHE A 48 5.79 3.74 -2.25
C PHE A 48 4.69 4.21 -1.30
N ALA A 49 3.65 3.40 -1.08
CA ALA A 49 2.50 3.74 -0.24
C ALA A 49 2.91 4.05 1.21
N LEU A 50 3.75 3.21 1.81
CA LEU A 50 4.11 3.25 3.23
C LEU A 50 5.35 4.11 3.52
N PHE A 51 6.29 4.23 2.59
CA PHE A 51 7.61 4.82 2.87
C PHE A 51 8.07 5.87 1.87
N ASP A 52 7.21 6.27 0.90
CA ASP A 52 7.56 7.25 -0.14
C ASP A 52 8.78 6.85 -0.98
N VAL A 53 8.99 5.54 -1.18
CA VAL A 53 10.09 5.05 -2.01
C VAL A 53 9.60 4.96 -3.46
N PRO A 54 10.07 5.81 -4.39
CA PRO A 54 9.67 5.75 -5.78
C PRO A 54 10.23 4.48 -6.45
N SER A 55 9.54 4.00 -7.48
CA SER A 55 9.99 2.88 -8.32
C SER A 55 9.71 3.17 -9.78
N GLU A 56 10.71 2.96 -10.64
CA GLU A 56 10.54 3.06 -12.10
C GLU A 56 9.44 2.13 -12.63
N LYS A 57 9.19 1.01 -11.94
CA LYS A 57 8.15 0.04 -12.34
C LYS A 57 6.73 0.59 -12.16
N LEU A 58 6.55 1.55 -11.25
CA LEU A 58 5.27 2.19 -10.98
C LEU A 58 4.96 3.32 -11.99
N GLY A 59 5.97 3.81 -12.72
CA GLY A 59 5.84 4.95 -13.61
C GLY A 59 5.80 6.29 -12.87
N GLU A 60 5.42 7.35 -13.59
CA GLU A 60 5.54 8.73 -13.11
C GLU A 60 4.41 9.16 -12.15
N ASN A 61 3.20 8.60 -12.29
CA ASN A 61 2.03 9.02 -11.51
C ASN A 61 1.18 7.83 -11.02
N PRO A 62 1.76 6.90 -10.23
CA PRO A 62 1.00 5.80 -9.66
C PRO A 62 -0.01 6.31 -8.63
N GLU A 63 -1.16 5.66 -8.55
CA GLU A 63 -2.10 5.84 -7.43
C GLU A 63 -2.25 4.50 -6.70
N VAL A 64 -1.87 4.48 -5.42
CA VAL A 64 -1.95 3.31 -4.55
C VAL A 64 -3.02 3.52 -3.48
N ARG A 65 -3.90 2.54 -3.34
CA ARG A 65 -4.88 2.42 -2.25
C ARG A 65 -4.42 1.30 -1.34
N LEU A 66 -4.35 1.53 -0.05
CA LEU A 66 -3.92 0.52 0.90
C LEU A 66 -4.82 0.57 2.13
N GLY A 67 -5.54 -0.52 2.39
CA GLY A 67 -6.28 -0.75 3.62
C GLY A 67 -5.54 -1.78 4.46
N PHE A 68 -5.19 -1.42 5.69
CA PHE A 68 -4.56 -2.32 6.64
C PHE A 68 -5.05 -2.09 8.07
N SER A 69 -4.87 -3.07 8.93
CA SER A 69 -5.19 -2.97 10.36
C SER A 69 -3.94 -3.17 11.20
N THR A 70 -3.86 -2.40 12.28
CA THR A 70 -2.84 -2.48 13.32
C THR A 70 -3.52 -2.59 14.68
N GLU A 71 -2.75 -2.76 15.75
CA GLU A 71 -3.28 -2.73 17.12
C GLU A 71 -3.99 -1.40 17.43
N GLU A 72 -3.63 -0.32 16.74
CA GLU A 72 -4.23 1.00 16.94
C GLU A 72 -5.54 1.23 16.19
N GLY A 73 -5.89 0.36 15.23
CA GLY A 73 -7.12 0.47 14.44
C GLY A 73 -6.93 0.14 12.96
N ARG A 74 -7.99 0.38 12.19
CA ARG A 74 -8.00 0.22 10.73
C ARG A 74 -7.56 1.52 10.06
N PHE A 75 -6.65 1.42 9.11
CA PHE A 75 -6.12 2.52 8.34
C PHE A 75 -6.39 2.31 6.85
N GLU A 76 -6.69 3.42 6.18
CA GLU A 76 -6.85 3.48 4.73
C GLU A 76 -5.96 4.61 4.20
N ILE A 77 -5.11 4.29 3.23
CA ILE A 77 -4.22 5.25 2.57
C ILE A 77 -4.61 5.31 1.10
N LEU A 78 -4.75 6.52 0.57
CA LEU A 78 -4.78 6.81 -0.85
C LEU A 78 -3.59 7.71 -1.16
N ARG A 79 -2.64 7.21 -1.95
CA ARG A 79 -1.39 7.90 -2.25
C ARG A 79 -1.15 8.02 -3.75
N SER A 80 -0.74 9.20 -4.17
CA SER A 80 -0.05 9.49 -5.43
C SER A 80 1.19 10.36 -5.14
N PRO A 81 2.07 10.62 -6.13
CA PRO A 81 3.20 11.52 -5.93
C PRO A 81 2.80 12.93 -5.48
N GLU A 82 1.59 13.37 -5.85
CA GLU A 82 1.09 14.71 -5.58
C GLU A 82 0.22 14.80 -4.33
N ASN A 83 -0.38 13.70 -3.88
CA ASN A 83 -1.34 13.72 -2.78
C ASN A 83 -1.24 12.47 -1.91
N THR A 84 -1.44 12.65 -0.61
CA THR A 84 -1.55 11.55 0.34
C THR A 84 -2.70 11.80 1.28
N GLU A 85 -3.70 10.94 1.21
CA GLU A 85 -4.84 10.91 2.13
C GLU A 85 -4.74 9.71 3.03
N ILE A 86 -4.95 9.92 4.33
CA ILE A 86 -4.93 8.86 5.34
C ILE A 86 -6.22 8.96 6.14
N ARG A 87 -6.84 7.82 6.38
CA ARG A 87 -7.98 7.69 7.28
C ARG A 87 -7.71 6.62 8.33
N LYS A 88 -8.14 6.88 9.56
CA LYS A 88 -8.15 5.92 10.66
C LYS A 88 -9.61 5.68 11.07
N ASN A 89 -10.06 4.44 10.99
CA ASN A 89 -11.45 4.04 11.27
C ASN A 89 -12.48 4.89 10.50
N GLY A 90 -12.18 5.23 9.24
CA GLY A 90 -13.03 6.03 8.36
C GLY A 90 -12.94 7.55 8.54
N MET A 91 -12.20 8.05 9.53
CA MET A 91 -12.00 9.48 9.79
C MET A 91 -10.64 9.95 9.25
N PRO A 92 -10.51 11.18 8.73
CA PRO A 92 -9.21 11.74 8.34
C PRO A 92 -8.19 11.63 9.48
N PHE A 93 -6.98 11.19 9.15
CA PHE A 93 -5.90 11.00 10.11
C PHE A 93 -4.71 11.86 9.72
N ASP A 94 -4.28 12.71 10.65
CA ASP A 94 -3.10 13.54 10.50
C ASP A 94 -1.88 12.85 11.15
N LEU A 95 -0.72 12.94 10.52
CA LEU A 95 0.52 12.28 10.92
C LEU A 95 1.25 12.97 12.10
N GLN A 96 0.55 13.83 12.85
CA GLN A 96 1.04 14.49 14.06
C GLN A 96 2.42 15.16 13.87
N ALA A 97 2.61 15.84 12.73
CA ALA A 97 3.85 16.54 12.34
C ALA A 97 5.11 15.66 12.17
N ALA A 98 4.98 14.32 12.17
CA ALA A 98 6.08 13.44 11.78
C ALA A 98 6.18 13.35 10.24
N PRO A 99 7.40 13.25 9.67
CA PRO A 99 7.55 12.93 8.25
C PRO A 99 6.81 11.64 7.90
N PHE A 100 6.13 11.61 6.75
CA PHE A 100 5.27 10.50 6.37
C PHE A 100 5.91 9.10 6.58
N PRO A 101 7.13 8.82 6.07
CA PRO A 101 7.74 7.50 6.23
C PRO A 101 7.99 7.14 7.70
N VAL A 102 8.34 8.13 8.53
CA VAL A 102 8.58 7.94 9.96
C VAL A 102 7.27 7.64 10.69
N ALA A 103 6.19 8.35 10.33
CA ALA A 103 4.88 8.13 10.91
C ALA A 103 4.33 6.75 10.55
N MET A 104 4.50 6.35 9.29
CA MET A 104 4.09 5.03 8.82
C MET A 104 4.89 3.90 9.46
N ALA A 105 6.20 4.05 9.62
CA ALA A 105 7.00 3.06 10.33
C ALA A 105 6.54 2.86 11.77
N ARG A 106 6.13 3.95 12.45
CA ARG A 106 5.56 3.87 13.80
C ARG A 106 4.21 3.16 13.82
N ILE A 107 3.31 3.50 12.90
CA ILE A 107 1.96 2.93 12.84
C ILE A 107 2.01 1.43 12.49
N THR A 108 2.85 1.07 11.53
CA THR A 108 2.92 -0.30 10.99
C THR A 108 3.89 -1.20 11.77
N HIS A 109 4.78 -0.61 12.56
CA HIS A 109 5.97 -1.26 13.13
C HIS A 109 6.91 -1.86 12.08
N LEU A 110 6.92 -1.30 10.86
CA LEU A 110 7.73 -1.77 9.73
C LEU A 110 8.70 -0.69 9.26
N ASP A 111 9.87 -1.14 8.82
CA ASP A 111 10.83 -0.33 8.09
C ASP A 111 10.81 -0.76 6.61
N ALA A 112 11.22 0.12 5.69
CA ALA A 112 11.20 -0.17 4.24
C ALA A 112 11.97 -1.46 3.88
N ASP A 113 13.08 -1.72 4.57
CA ASP A 113 13.93 -2.89 4.35
C ASP A 113 13.32 -4.19 4.89
N LYS A 114 12.40 -4.12 5.86
CA LYS A 114 11.80 -5.29 6.52
C LYS A 114 10.45 -5.71 5.92
N LEU A 115 9.95 -4.93 4.97
CA LEU A 115 8.65 -5.15 4.36
C LEU A 115 8.59 -6.47 3.60
N GLU A 116 9.69 -6.86 2.94
CA GLU A 116 9.77 -8.10 2.18
C GLU A 116 9.70 -9.31 3.12
N ASP A 117 10.51 -9.32 4.19
CA ASP A 117 10.53 -10.42 5.17
C ASP A 117 9.17 -10.63 5.86
N THR A 118 8.39 -9.57 6.06
CA THR A 118 7.11 -9.64 6.79
C THR A 118 5.96 -10.18 5.94
N LEU A 119 6.02 -10.03 4.61
CA LEU A 119 4.91 -10.39 3.72
C LEU A 119 4.99 -11.84 3.20
N PHE A 120 6.13 -12.51 3.38
CA PHE A 120 6.37 -13.86 2.83
C PHE A 120 6.65 -14.95 3.89
N TYR A 121 6.49 -14.64 5.18
CA TYR A 121 6.50 -15.64 6.24
C TYR A 121 5.17 -15.66 6.99
N ASP A 122 4.57 -16.85 7.11
CA ASP A 122 3.39 -17.18 7.94
C ASP A 122 3.75 -17.16 9.45
#